data_AF-A0A2V6UPI4-F1
#
_entry.id   AF-A0A2V6UPI4-F1
#
_cell.length_a   1.000
_cell.length_b   1.000
_cell.length_c   1.000
_cell.angle_alpha   90.00
_cell.angle_beta   90.00
_cell.angle_gamma   90.00
#
_symmetry.space_group_name_H-M   'P 1'
#
loop_
_entity.id
_entity.type
_entity.pdbx_description
1 polymer ?
#
loop_
_entity_poly.entity_id
_entity_poly.type
_entity_poly.pdbx_seq_one_letter_code
_entity_poly.pdbx_strand_id
1 'polypeptide(L)' 'PFADVVAIARLLHRRLDELSLPNYVKTSGATGLHVLLPLGARYSYAHARGFAHLLARLAVEEAGDIATVARP' A
#
# COMPACT_ATOMS: atom_id res chain seq x y z
N PRO A 1 2.89 -2.79 -16.02
CA PRO A 1 2.20 -4.07 -16.26
C PRO A 1 1.52 -4.61 -14.99
N PHE A 2 0.61 -5.60 -15.09
CA PHE A 2 0.01 -6.18 -13.87
C PHE A 2 1.06 -6.85 -12.96
N ALA A 3 2.14 -7.38 -13.52
CA ALA A 3 3.28 -7.89 -12.76
C ALA A 3 3.87 -6.85 -11.80
N ASP A 4 3.97 -5.58 -12.22
CA ASP A 4 4.48 -4.49 -11.38
C ASP A 4 3.52 -4.19 -10.23
N VAL A 5 2.20 -4.27 -10.47
CA VAL A 5 1.18 -4.12 -9.43
C VAL A 5 1.34 -5.20 -8.36
N VAL A 6 1.58 -6.45 -8.78
CA VAL A 6 1.84 -7.58 -7.86
C VAL A 6 3.16 -7.37 -7.11
N ALA A 7 4.20 -6.84 -7.77
CA ALA A 7 5.48 -6.55 -7.14
C ALA A 7 5.35 -5.52 -6.01
N ILE A 8 4.64 -4.41 -6.26
CA ILE A 8 4.36 -3.39 -5.24
C ILE A 8 3.50 -3.94 -4.10
N ALA A 9 2.46 -4.72 -4.39
CA ALA A 9 1.62 -5.33 -3.36
C ALA A 9 2.43 -6.27 -2.44
N ARG A 10 3.34 -7.08 -3.01
CA ARG A 10 4.24 -7.95 -2.23
C ARG A 10 5.26 -7.18 -1.42
N LEU A 11 5.78 -6.07 -1.96
CA LEU A 11 6.68 -5.18 -1.23
C LEU A 11 6.01 -4.63 0.02
N LEU A 12 4.80 -4.06 -0.14
CA LEU A 12 4.02 -3.54 0.97
C LEU A 12 3.67 -4.63 1.99
N HIS A 13 3.28 -5.83 1.52
CA HIS A 13 2.99 -6.96 2.39
C HIS A 13 4.18 -7.31 3.29
N ARG A 14 5.39 -7.46 2.73
CA ARG A 14 6.60 -7.75 3.51
C ARG A 14 6.88 -6.67 4.57
N ARG A 15 6.79 -5.39 4.20
CA ARG A 15 7.02 -4.27 5.13
C ARG A 15 5.99 -4.20 6.24
N LEU A 16 4.73 -4.48 5.93
CA LEU A 16 3.67 -4.50 6.93
C LEU A 16 3.78 -5.71 7.86
N ASP A 17 4.20 -6.86 7.34
CA ASP A 17 4.47 -8.07 8.14
C ASP A 17 5.67 -7.87 9.09
N GLU A 18 6.74 -7.20 8.65
CA GLU A 18 7.87 -6.80 9.51
C GLU A 18 7.43 -5.94 10.70
N LEU A 19 6.39 -5.12 10.51
CA LEU A 19 5.80 -4.27 11.54
C LEU A 19 4.70 -4.98 12.36
N SER A 20 4.45 -6.26 12.09
CA SER A 20 3.34 -7.03 12.68
C SER A 20 1.97 -6.36 12.47
N LEU A 21 1.79 -5.67 11.33
CA LEU A 21 0.55 -5.04 10.94
C LEU A 21 -0.26 -5.97 10.04
N PRO A 22 -1.44 -6.46 10.49
CA PRO A 22 -2.30 -7.30 9.65
C PRO A 22 -2.65 -6.58 8.36
N ASN A 23 -2.47 -7.25 7.23
CA ASN A 23 -2.73 -6.68 5.92
C ASN A 23 -3.24 -7.75 4.97
N TYR A 24 -4.16 -7.38 4.10
CA TYR A 24 -4.83 -8.31 3.20
C TYR A 24 -4.94 -7.71 1.81
N VAL A 25 -4.63 -8.51 0.79
CA VAL A 25 -4.76 -8.09 -0.61
C VAL A 25 -6.09 -8.55 -1.20
N LYS A 26 -6.72 -7.70 -2.01
CA LYS A 26 -7.82 -8.09 -2.89
C LYS A 26 -7.66 -7.50 -4.28
N THR A 27 -8.33 -8.09 -5.26
CA THR A 27 -8.46 -7.49 -6.59
C THR A 27 -9.31 -6.21 -6.55
N SER A 28 -8.99 -5.24 -7.41
CA SER A 28 -9.81 -4.03 -7.54
C SER A 28 -11.11 -4.27 -8.31
N GLY A 29 -11.17 -5.35 -9.11
CA GLY A 29 -12.24 -5.59 -10.09
C GLY A 29 -11.99 -4.93 -11.46
N ALA A 30 -10.85 -4.25 -11.61
CA ALA A 30 -10.40 -3.65 -12.86
C ALA A 30 -8.92 -3.99 -13.10
N THR A 31 -8.04 -2.98 -13.14
CA THR A 31 -6.64 -3.13 -13.56
C THR A 31 -5.64 -3.26 -12.40
N GLY A 32 -6.10 -3.32 -11.14
CA GLY A 32 -5.23 -3.14 -9.97
C GLY A 32 -5.55 -4.03 -8.76
N LEU A 33 -4.83 -3.77 -7.67
CA LEU A 33 -4.96 -4.43 -6.38
C LEU A 33 -5.18 -3.41 -5.27
N HIS A 34 -5.91 -3.81 -4.22
CA HIS A 34 -6.02 -3.05 -2.97
C HIS A 34 -5.32 -3.81 -1.86
N VAL A 35 -4.50 -3.12 -1.06
CA VAL A 35 -3.95 -3.61 0.20
C VAL A 35 -4.76 -2.98 1.34
N LEU A 36 -5.43 -3.81 2.13
CA LEU A 36 -6.33 -3.41 3.21
C LEU A 36 -5.65 -3.62 4.56
N LEU A 37 -5.73 -2.61 5.43
CA LEU A 37 -5.22 -2.63 6.79
C LEU A 37 -6.39 -2.38 7.77
N PRO A 38 -6.68 -3.28 8.71
CA PRO A 38 -7.72 -3.07 9.71
C PRO A 38 -7.23 -2.09 10.79
N LEU A 39 -7.87 -0.93 10.87
CA LEU A 39 -7.52 0.14 11.82
C LEU A 39 -8.41 0.16 13.09
N GLY A 40 -9.38 -0.75 13.19
CA GLY A 40 -10.21 -0.94 14.37
C GLY A 40 -11.07 0.27 14.79
N ALA A 41 -11.34 1.20 13.88
CA ALA A 41 -12.05 2.46 14.14
C ALA A 41 -11.42 3.35 15.23
N ARG A 42 -10.12 3.17 15.52
CA ARG A 42 -9.39 3.93 16.55
C ARG A 42 -8.73 5.21 16.03
N TYR A 43 -8.76 5.43 14.71
CA TYR A 43 -8.01 6.47 14.04
C TYR A 43 -8.94 7.35 13.20
N SER A 44 -8.66 8.66 13.19
CA SER A 44 -9.34 9.59 12.30
C SER A 44 -8.96 9.33 10.84
N TYR A 45 -9.77 9.84 9.92
CA TYR A 45 -9.44 9.81 8.49
C TYR A 45 -8.09 10.48 8.20
N ALA A 46 -7.77 11.59 8.89
CA ALA A 46 -6.49 12.28 8.72
C ALA A 46 -5.30 11.39 9.11
N HIS A 47 -5.39 10.65 10.23
CA HIS A 47 -4.37 9.68 10.63
C HIS A 47 -4.22 8.56 9.60
N ALA A 48 -5.33 7.95 9.17
CA ALA A 48 -5.32 6.87 8.19
C ALA A 48 -4.72 7.32 6.85
N ARG A 49 -5.12 8.50 6.35
CA ARG A 49 -4.58 9.08 5.12
C ARG A 49 -3.08 9.38 5.23
N GLY A 50 -2.65 9.94 6.37
CA GLY A 50 -1.23 10.21 6.61
C GLY A 50 -0.39 8.93 6.59
N PHE A 51 -0.85 7.89 7.29
CA PHE A 51 -0.17 6.60 7.30
C PHE A 51 -0.12 5.94 5.93
N ALA A 52 -1.24 5.94 5.18
CA ALA A 52 -1.27 5.44 3.81
C ALA A 52 -0.29 6.19 2.89
N HIS A 53 -0.16 7.50 3.06
CA HIS A 53 0.81 8.29 2.30
C HIS A 53 2.26 7.96 2.66
N LEU A 54 2.57 7.70 3.93
CA LEU A 54 3.89 7.24 4.35
C LEU A 54 4.26 5.89 3.69
N LEU A 55 3.33 4.92 3.70
CA LEU A 55 3.52 3.64 3.01
C LEU A 55 3.73 3.82 1.50
N ALA A 56 2.99 4.74 0.87
CA ALA A 56 3.15 5.03 -0.54
C ALA A 56 4.52 5.66 -0.85
N ARG A 57 5.03 6.55 0.02
CA ARG A 57 6.38 7.13 -0.12
C ARG A 57 7.47 6.08 0.06
N LEU A 58 7.31 5.16 1.02
CA LEU A 58 8.22 4.03 1.19
C LEU A 58 8.28 3.17 -0.08
N ALA A 59 7.14 2.88 -0.70
CA ALA A 59 7.10 2.14 -1.95
C ALA A 59 7.82 2.88 -3.10
N VAL A 60 7.73 4.21 -3.18
CA VAL A 60 8.48 5.01 -4.16
C VAL A 60 9.98 5.00 -3.87
N GLU A 61 10.39 5.05 -2.61
CA GLU A 61 11.80 4.99 -2.22
C GLU A 61 12.44 3.65 -2.60
N GLU A 62 11.74 2.54 -2.39
CA GLU A 62 12.26 1.20 -2.68
C GLU A 62 12.08 0.75 -4.15
N ALA A 63 11.10 1.29 -4.86
CA ALA A 63 10.71 0.84 -6.20
C ALA A 63 10.33 2.01 -7.11
N GLY A 64 11.13 3.07 -7.11
CA GLY A 64 10.85 4.33 -7.83
C GLY A 64 10.63 4.20 -9.34
N ASP A 65 11.15 3.14 -9.97
CA ASP A 65 10.95 2.88 -11.40
C ASP A 65 9.52 2.47 -11.74
N ILE A 66 8.77 1.93 -10.77
CA ILE A 66 7.43 1.36 -10.97
C ILE A 66 6.38 1.86 -9.97
N ALA A 67 6.73 2.82 -9.11
CA ALA A 67 5.84 3.40 -8.10
C ALA A 67 5.84 4.94 -8.15
N THR A 68 4.69 5.56 -7.86
CA THR A 68 4.58 7.02 -7.73
C THR A 68 3.51 7.41 -6.71
N VAL A 69 3.68 8.59 -6.09
CA VAL A 69 2.65 9.27 -5.28
C VAL A 69 2.03 10.48 -5.99
N ALA A 70 2.56 10.86 -7.15
CA ALA A 70 2.00 11.94 -7.96
C ALA A 70 0.69 11.46 -8.60
N ARG A 71 -0.35 12.28 -8.48
CA ARG A 71 -1.61 12.07 -9.19
C ARG A 71 -1.62 12.98 -10.42
N PRO A 72 -1.72 12.43 -11.65
CA PRO A 72 -1.89 13.24 -12.85
C PRO A 72 -3.26 13.93 -12.88
#